data_AF-A0A9X1C578-F1
#
_entry.id   AF-A0A9X1C578-F1
#
_cell.length_a   1.000
_cell.length_b   1.000
_cell.length_c   1.000
_cell.angle_alpha   90.00
_cell.angle_beta   90.00
_cell.angle_gamma   90.00
#
_symmetry.space_group_name_H-M   'P 1'
#
loop_
_entity.id
_entity.type
_entity.pdbx_description
1 polymer ?
#
loop_
_entity_poly.entity_id
_entity_poly.type
_entity_poly.pdbx_seq_one_letter_code
_entity_poly.pdbx_strand_id
1 'polypeptide(L)'
;MLKIMLSLDLTNAKDNRAEFYKNLEEAGWKKAKNVDTVWLKETKDYNPQDSQSLLNIEREEIADPLVKAHKKLELDKVYYVAQFGNAAFVSRVIEKRNGVVKAYGENLF
;
A
#
# COMPACT_ATOMS: atom_id res chain seq x y z
N MET A 1 -0.06 14.34 -13.13
CA MET A 1 0.09 12.89 -12.85
C MET A 1 1.08 12.73 -11.73
N LEU A 2 0.70 12.03 -10.66
CA LEU A 2 1.57 11.72 -9.53
C LEU A 2 2.08 10.28 -9.68
N LYS A 3 3.39 10.10 -9.53
CA LYS A 3 4.04 8.78 -9.52
C LYS A 3 4.17 8.31 -8.09
N ILE A 4 3.77 7.06 -7.86
CA ILE A 4 3.77 6.42 -6.56
C ILE A 4 4.66 5.19 -6.62
N MET A 5 5.59 5.08 -5.69
CA MET A 5 6.35 3.87 -5.44
C MET A 5 5.93 3.29 -4.10
N LEU A 6 5.58 2.01 -4.10
CA LEU A 6 5.16 1.25 -2.93
C LEU A 6 6.16 0.12 -2.72
N SER A 7 6.80 0.07 -1.55
CA SER A 7 7.55 -1.09 -1.08
C SER A 7 6.73 -1.76 0.01
N LEU A 8 6.62 -3.08 -0.02
CA LEU A 8 5.82 -3.82 0.96
C LEU A 8 6.56 -5.02 1.54
N ASP A 9 6.10 -5.46 2.70
CA ASP A 9 6.47 -6.74 3.27
C ASP A 9 5.25 -7.41 3.90
N LEU A 10 5.17 -8.74 3.77
CA LEU A 10 4.07 -9.55 4.24
C LEU A 10 4.58 -10.56 5.26
N THR A 11 4.09 -10.48 6.49
CA THR A 11 4.33 -11.52 7.49
C THR A 11 3.33 -12.66 7.34
N ASN A 12 3.84 -13.90 7.41
CA ASN A 12 3.08 -15.16 7.37
C ASN A 12 2.23 -15.37 6.09
N ALA A 13 2.67 -14.83 4.96
CA ALA A 13 1.99 -15.03 3.67
C ALA A 13 2.23 -16.43 3.05
N LYS A 14 2.39 -17.48 3.86
CA LYS A 14 3.04 -18.76 3.50
C LYS A 14 2.49 -19.43 2.24
N ASP A 15 1.27 -19.12 1.80
CA ASP A 15 0.75 -19.54 0.49
C ASP A 15 -0.04 -18.44 -0.30
N ASN A 16 -0.26 -17.24 0.28
CA ASN A 16 -1.19 -16.24 -0.28
C ASN A 16 -0.52 -15.07 -1.02
N ARG A 17 0.82 -15.06 -1.13
CA ARG A 17 1.57 -13.95 -1.75
C ARG A 17 1.22 -13.74 -3.23
N ALA A 18 1.02 -14.82 -3.98
CA ALA A 18 0.63 -14.74 -5.39
C ALA A 18 -0.76 -14.11 -5.57
N GLU A 19 -1.73 -14.48 -4.73
CA GLU A 19 -3.06 -13.89 -4.76
C GLU A 19 -3.06 -12.42 -4.31
N PHE A 20 -2.23 -12.08 -3.32
CA PHE A 20 -2.03 -10.70 -2.91
C PHE A 20 -1.48 -9.83 -4.06
N TYR A 21 -0.50 -10.33 -4.80
CA TYR A 21 0.04 -9.64 -5.98
C TYR A 21 -1.00 -9.47 -7.08
N LYS A 22 -1.84 -10.48 -7.31
CA LYS A 22 -2.95 -10.37 -8.25
C LYS A 22 -3.94 -9.25 -7.84
N ASN A 23 -4.28 -9.12 -6.55
CA ASN A 23 -5.14 -8.03 -6.09
C ASN A 23 -4.50 -6.64 -6.33
N LEU A 24 -3.18 -6.50 -6.21
CA LEU A 24 -2.47 -5.26 -6.52
C LEU A 24 -2.50 -4.94 -8.02
N GLU A 25 -2.28 -5.94 -8.87
CA GLU A 25 -2.37 -5.80 -10.33
C GLU A 25 -3.78 -5.40 -10.77
N GLU A 26 -4.81 -6.03 -10.21
CA GLU A 26 -6.23 -5.67 -10.43
C GLU A 26 -6.55 -4.25 -9.96
N ALA A 27 -5.87 -3.77 -8.90
CA ALA A 27 -5.93 -2.38 -8.45
C ALA A 27 -5.06 -1.42 -9.29
N GLY A 28 -4.49 -1.87 -10.42
CA GLY A 28 -3.73 -1.06 -11.36
C GLY A 28 -2.27 -0.78 -10.96
N TRP A 29 -1.75 -1.51 -9.97
CA TRP A 29 -0.33 -1.46 -9.64
C TRP A 29 0.49 -2.30 -10.61
N LYS A 30 1.71 -1.85 -10.91
CA LYS A 30 2.67 -2.56 -11.75
C LYS A 30 3.86 -3.00 -10.92
N LYS A 31 4.13 -4.31 -10.87
CA LYS A 31 5.32 -4.83 -10.19
C LYS A 31 6.58 -4.37 -10.90
N ALA A 32 7.56 -3.87 -10.15
CA ALA A 32 8.87 -3.54 -10.70
C ALA A 32 9.65 -4.83 -11.00
N LYS A 33 10.21 -4.94 -12.22
CA LYS A 33 10.74 -6.21 -12.76
C LYS A 33 11.90 -6.81 -11.96
N ASN A 34 12.74 -5.97 -11.36
CA ASN A 34 14.03 -6.39 -10.78
C ASN A 34 14.04 -6.42 -9.24
N VAL A 35 12.86 -6.29 -8.61
CA VAL A 35 12.71 -6.19 -7.15
C VAL A 35 11.42 -6.88 -6.72
N ASP A 36 11.49 -7.69 -5.67
CA ASP A 36 10.40 -8.63 -5.36
C ASP A 36 9.14 -7.99 -4.79
N THR A 37 9.29 -6.87 -4.08
CA THR A 37 8.21 -6.27 -3.29
C THR A 37 7.94 -4.80 -3.62
N VAL A 38 8.49 -4.29 -4.73
CA VAL A 38 8.24 -2.91 -5.16
C VAL A 38 7.22 -2.85 -6.27
N TRP A 39 6.28 -1.92 -6.12
CA TRP A 39 5.14 -1.69 -6.99
C TRP A 39 5.06 -0.22 -7.36
N LEU A 40 4.63 0.05 -8.60
CA LEU A 40 4.56 1.38 -9.18
C LEU A 40 3.14 1.66 -9.66
N LYS A 41 2.66 2.88 -9.42
CA LYS A 41 1.38 3.35 -9.94
C LYS A 41 1.46 4.83 -10.32
N GLU A 42 0.64 5.22 -11.29
CA GLU A 42 0.46 6.62 -11.67
C GLU A 42 -1.00 6.99 -11.46
N THR A 43 -1.26 8.12 -10.80
CA THR A 43 -2.63 8.65 -10.62
C THR A 43 -2.75 10.03 -11.27
N LYS A 44 -3.94 10.32 -11.81
CA LYS A 44 -4.30 11.63 -12.38
C LYS A 44 -4.92 12.56 -11.35
N ASP A 45 -5.33 12.04 -10.20
CA ASP A 45 -6.20 12.72 -9.23
C ASP A 45 -5.44 13.52 -8.16
N TYR A 46 -4.19 13.88 -8.45
CA TYR A 46 -3.36 14.67 -7.56
C TYR A 46 -3.51 16.18 -7.82
N ASN A 47 -4.05 16.89 -6.82
CA ASN A 47 -4.04 18.34 -6.78
C ASN A 47 -2.97 18.82 -5.77
N PRO A 48 -1.85 19.40 -6.23
CA PRO A 48 -0.78 19.85 -5.33
C PRO A 48 -1.17 21.05 -4.44
N GLN A 49 -2.26 21.75 -4.77
CA GLN A 49 -2.76 22.87 -3.96
C GLN A 49 -3.67 22.41 -2.81
N ASP A 50 -4.08 21.14 -2.81
CA ASP A 50 -4.90 20.56 -1.77
C ASP A 50 -4.03 19.69 -0.84
N SER A 51 -3.85 20.16 0.39
CA SER A 51 -3.07 19.46 1.42
C SER A 51 -3.66 18.10 1.79
N GLN A 52 -4.95 17.87 1.53
CA GLN A 52 -5.63 16.61 1.81
C GLN A 52 -5.53 15.62 0.62
N SER A 53 -5.19 16.09 -0.57
CA SER A 53 -5.15 15.26 -1.80
C SER A 53 -4.21 14.06 -1.66
N LEU A 54 -3.01 14.24 -1.11
CA LEU A 54 -2.06 13.13 -0.90
C LEU A 54 -2.58 12.09 0.10
N LEU A 55 -3.23 12.53 1.17
CA LEU A 55 -3.80 11.64 2.18
C LEU A 55 -5.00 10.84 1.63
N ASN A 56 -5.79 11.45 0.74
CA ASN A 56 -6.89 10.77 0.07
C ASN A 56 -6.34 9.74 -0.92
N ILE A 57 -5.35 10.11 -1.73
CA ILE A 57 -4.65 9.18 -2.64
C ILE A 57 -4.03 8.02 -1.85
N GLU A 58 -3.31 8.29 -0.76
CA GLU A 58 -2.73 7.24 0.08
C GLU A 58 -3.79 6.27 0.60
N ARG A 59 -4.92 6.80 1.07
CA ARG A 59 -6.03 5.97 1.57
C ARG A 59 -6.66 5.13 0.46
N GLU A 60 -7.06 5.77 -0.63
CA GLU A 60 -7.86 5.15 -1.70
C GLU A 60 -7.03 4.20 -2.57
N GLU A 61 -5.78 4.56 -2.85
CA GLU A 61 -4.93 3.82 -3.79
C GLU A 61 -4.04 2.77 -3.12
N ILE A 62 -3.74 2.94 -1.83
CA ILE A 62 -2.84 2.05 -1.08
C ILE A 62 -3.58 1.40 0.09
N ALA A 63 -4.00 2.18 1.09
CA ALA A 63 -4.45 1.62 2.35
C ALA A 63 -5.71 0.75 2.20
N ASP A 64 -6.74 1.23 1.51
CA ASP A 64 -8.00 0.52 1.34
C ASP A 64 -7.85 -0.78 0.53
N PRO A 65 -7.17 -0.80 -0.63
CA PRO A 65 -6.86 -2.04 -1.34
C PRO A 65 -6.10 -3.05 -0.48
N LEU A 66 -5.10 -2.59 0.28
CA LEU A 66 -4.31 -3.47 1.12
C LEU A 66 -5.08 -3.98 2.34
N VAL A 67 -5.98 -3.18 2.94
CA VAL A 67 -6.91 -3.63 4.00
C VAL A 67 -7.88 -4.68 3.45
N LYS A 68 -8.39 -4.51 2.24
CA LYS A 68 -9.25 -5.50 1.58
C LYS A 68 -8.48 -6.81 1.35
N ALA A 69 -7.25 -6.73 0.86
CA ALA A 69 -6.40 -7.89 0.63
C ALA A 69 -6.04 -8.61 1.95
N HIS A 70 -5.68 -7.86 3.00
CA HIS A 70 -5.44 -8.38 4.34
C HIS A 70 -6.63 -9.20 4.85
N LYS A 71 -7.84 -8.65 4.78
CA LYS A 71 -9.07 -9.35 5.22
C LYS A 71 -9.37 -10.58 4.37
N LYS A 72 -9.24 -10.48 3.06
CA LYS A 72 -9.57 -11.57 2.11
C LYS A 72 -8.63 -12.77 2.27
N LEU A 73 -7.34 -12.50 2.48
CA LEU A 73 -6.28 -13.50 2.51
C LEU A 73 -5.86 -13.88 3.93
N GLU A 74 -6.57 -13.37 4.94
CA GLU A 74 -6.31 -13.59 6.36
C GLU A 74 -4.84 -13.39 6.74
N LEU A 75 -4.23 -12.34 6.20
CA LEU A 75 -2.82 -12.02 6.48
C LEU A 75 -2.66 -11.58 7.94
N ASP A 76 -1.50 -11.82 8.54
CA ASP A 76 -1.23 -11.31 9.88
C ASP A 76 -1.01 -9.80 9.83
N LYS A 77 -0.01 -9.38 9.05
CA LYS A 77 0.33 -7.97 8.83
C LYS A 77 0.82 -7.70 7.42
N VAL A 78 0.56 -6.48 6.96
CA VAL A 78 1.13 -5.91 5.73
C VAL A 78 1.87 -4.64 6.12
N TYR A 79 3.19 -4.66 6.03
CA TYR A 79 4.02 -3.47 6.17
C TYR A 79 4.16 -2.81 4.81
N TYR A 80 4.15 -1.48 4.77
CA TYR A 80 4.50 -0.77 3.56
C TYR A 80 5.12 0.60 3.80
N VAL A 81 5.95 0.99 2.83
CA VAL A 81 6.46 2.34 2.67
C VAL A 81 6.06 2.85 1.29
N ALA A 82 5.49 4.04 1.24
CA ALA A 82 5.06 4.69 0.01
C ALA A 82 5.78 6.02 -0.20
N GLN A 83 6.25 6.26 -1.42
CA GLN A 83 6.85 7.52 -1.86
C GLN A 83 5.96 8.13 -2.95
N PHE A 84 5.57 9.40 -2.77
CA PHE A 84 4.71 10.15 -3.69
C PHE A 84 5.48 11.30 -4.33
N GLY A 85 6.04 11.09 -5.53
CA GLY A 85 6.90 12.10 -6.16
C GLY A 85 8.00 12.59 -5.21
N ASN A 86 8.04 13.91 -4.95
CA ASN A 86 8.99 14.55 -4.03
C ASN A 86 8.43 14.81 -2.61
N ALA A 87 7.24 14.28 -2.29
CA ALA A 87 6.65 14.44 -0.96
C ALA A 87 7.40 13.60 0.10
N ALA A 88 7.05 13.79 1.37
CA ALA A 88 7.51 12.88 2.42
C ALA A 88 7.00 11.45 2.16
N PHE A 89 7.80 10.46 2.55
CA PHE A 89 7.36 9.07 2.53
C PHE A 89 6.27 8.84 3.59
N VAL A 90 5.44 7.82 3.37
CA VAL A 90 4.48 7.31 4.35
C VAL A 90 4.90 5.90 4.72
N SER A 91 4.92 5.58 6.02
CA SER A 91 5.17 4.24 6.54
C SER A 91 4.01 3.77 7.39
N ARG A 92 3.47 2.60 7.06
CA ARG A 92 2.35 2.03 7.80
C ARG A 92 2.44 0.51 7.93
N VAL A 93 1.68 0.03 8.90
CA VAL A 93 1.33 -1.39 9.06
C VAL A 93 -0.18 -1.54 8.98
N ILE A 94 -0.63 -2.57 8.26
CA ILE A 94 -2.03 -3.02 8.29
C ILE A 94 -2.07 -4.27 9.13
N GLU A 95 -2.85 -4.21 10.20
CA GLU A 95 -3.06 -5.33 11.12
C GLU A 95 -4.42 -5.22 11.81
N LYS A 96 -4.82 -6.27 12.50
CA LYS A 96 -6.04 -6.30 13.31
C LYS A 96 -5.73 -5.86 14.74
N ARG A 97 -6.28 -4.73 15.19
CA ARG A 97 -6.25 -4.31 16.60
C ARG A 97 -7.68 -4.25 17.13
N ASN A 98 -7.93 -4.84 18.31
CA ASN A 98 -9.26 -4.86 18.95
C ASN A 98 -10.39 -5.30 18.01
N GLY A 99 -10.15 -6.35 17.20
CA GLY A 99 -11.15 -6.87 16.26
C GLY A 99 -11.23 -6.14 14.91
N VAL A 100 -10.56 -5.00 14.75
CA VAL A 100 -10.70 -4.13 13.57
C VAL A 100 -9.40 -4.08 12.77
N VAL A 101 -9.50 -4.33 11.46
CA VAL A 101 -8.37 -4.22 10.52
C VAL A 101 -8.33 -2.80 9.94
N LYS A 102 -7.22 -2.10 10.14
CA LYS A 102 -6.94 -0.74 9.64
C LYS A 102 -5.44 -0.57 9.34
N ALA A 103 -5.10 0.51 8.66
CA ALA A 103 -3.72 0.97 8.53
C ALA A 103 -3.34 1.90 9.70
N TYR A 104 -2.16 1.67 10.28
CA TYR A 104 -1.60 2.43 11.39
C TYR A 104 -0.25 2.99 10.99
N GLY A 105 0.15 4.15 11.54
CA GLY A 105 1.51 4.65 11.33
C GLY A 105 2.54 3.69 11.92
N GLU A 106 3.64 3.48 11.21
CA GLU A 106 4.73 2.60 11.63
C GLU A 106 6.05 3.36 11.62
N ASN A 107 6.83 3.26 12.70
CA ASN A 107 8.13 3.89 12.78
C ASN A 107 9.16 3.08 11.96
N LEU A 108 9.92 3.75 11.10
CA LEU A 108 10.97 3.13 10.29
C LEU A 108 12.35 3.11 10.97
N PHE A 109 12.56 3.92 12.02
CA PHE A 109 13.87 4.14 12.65
C PHE A 109 13.83 4.02 14.18
#